data_AF-A0A9P0GAG1-F1
#
_entry.id   AF-A0A9P0GAG1-F1
#
_cell.length_a   1.000
_cell.length_b   1.000
_cell.length_c   1.000
_cell.angle_alpha   90.00
_cell.angle_beta   90.00
_cell.angle_gamma   90.00
#
_symmetry.space_group_name_H-M   'P 1'
#
loop_
_entity.id
_entity.type
_entity.pdbx_description
1 polymer ?
#
loop_
_entity_poly.entity_id
_entity_poly.type
_entity_poly.pdbx_seq_one_letter_code
_entity_poly.pdbx_strand_id
1 'polypeptide(L)'
;MYPRLPLLTICLAIINFCTCANILMITMGGTKSHKIPFWELAKGLIPRGHNVTFISAFLPDFHVTGLEEITPVGLVFYVRNFTNWDLVGARMKGEEPVSPLNMVRYATEACDVLLSDPETQDFLDQRRKFDLLILDGAYPECALGFAHHFNAPFMYINTVGFYTGSLSLAGNPVPYAVTPFLSLAYTDNMNLYQRTANTLMNLAANSLHSVMVKWVLQDMLRKHFGDDIPHIYEMSKNVSFILQNGYPSMTYPRPYLPNVAEIACIHCRKAKPLPEDLEDFIRDSGDAGFIYFSMGSSVKAVNMPVYLRQLLMIVFKSLPQRVLWKYESEDDMPDLPSNVKLGRWLPQQDILGHPKLRAFVTHGGLLSMFETVYHGVPIVTLPVFCDHDSNAAKAELDGYALKLDFETLSAEKLVWGIKKIIHDPKYRREVKNRQYLLMDQKETPLQRAVYWTEYVIRHRGAQHLHSPARHLGVIQYYLIDVAVVILSSLILFWYLFKWTLKIFVKNFVSTEVIDKKNIKID
;
A
#
# COMPACT_ATOMS: atom_id res chain seq x y z
N MET A 1 -44.39 40.53 26.01
CA MET A 1 -44.28 39.78 24.73
C MET A 1 -43.10 40.40 24.00
N TYR A 2 -41.89 39.88 23.85
CA TYR A 2 -41.28 38.55 23.90
C TYR A 2 -39.89 38.68 24.57
N PRO A 3 -39.38 37.64 25.24
CA PRO A 3 -38.11 37.10 24.74
C PRO A 3 -38.08 35.57 24.88
N ARG A 4 -38.23 34.84 23.77
CA ARG A 4 -37.99 33.39 23.72
C ARG A 4 -37.09 33.01 22.53
N LEU A 5 -36.16 33.89 22.18
CA LEU A 5 -35.21 33.65 21.10
C LEU A 5 -33.74 33.35 21.50
N PRO A 6 -33.26 33.42 22.76
CA PRO A 6 -31.87 33.06 23.04
C PRO A 6 -31.66 31.56 23.29
N LEU A 7 -32.67 30.82 23.80
CA LEU A 7 -32.48 29.40 24.10
C LEU A 7 -32.39 28.53 22.82
N LEU A 8 -33.13 28.86 21.77
CA LEU A 8 -33.14 28.07 20.54
C LEU A 8 -31.81 28.19 19.79
N THR A 9 -31.20 29.39 19.77
CA THR A 9 -29.88 29.63 19.20
C THR A 9 -28.75 29.04 20.05
N ILE A 10 -28.89 29.02 21.38
CA ILE A 10 -27.93 28.32 22.25
C ILE A 10 -28.04 26.80 22.09
N CYS A 11 -29.25 26.24 21.99
CA CYS A 11 -29.43 24.82 21.67
C CYS A 11 -28.91 24.46 20.27
N LEU A 12 -29.08 25.33 19.27
CA LEU A 12 -28.50 25.15 17.93
C LEU A 12 -26.97 25.32 17.90
N ALA A 13 -26.39 26.16 18.76
CA ALA A 13 -24.94 26.31 18.90
C ALA A 13 -24.29 25.16 19.71
N ILE A 14 -25.05 24.46 20.55
CA ILE A 14 -24.61 23.25 21.27
C ILE A 14 -24.70 21.99 20.38
N ILE A 15 -25.42 22.06 19.25
CA ILE A 15 -25.32 21.06 18.18
C ILE A 15 -24.06 21.33 17.33
N ASN A 16 -22.91 21.48 17.98
CA ASN A 16 -21.70 20.95 17.36
C ASN A 16 -21.87 19.44 17.42
N PHE A 17 -22.38 18.85 16.34
CA PHE A 17 -22.54 17.41 16.18
C PHE A 17 -21.19 16.73 16.44
N CYS A 18 -20.93 16.38 17.69
CA CYS A 18 -20.00 15.33 18.03
C CYS A 18 -20.73 14.05 17.62
N THR A 19 -20.65 13.70 16.33
CA THR A 19 -21.22 12.47 15.81
C THR A 19 -20.38 11.32 16.36
N CYS A 20 -20.71 10.82 17.55
CA CYS A 20 -20.18 9.56 18.04
C CYS A 20 -20.66 8.46 17.10
N ALA A 21 -19.74 7.60 16.66
CA ALA A 21 -20.02 6.53 15.70
C ALA A 21 -19.37 5.24 16.18
N ASN A 22 -20.01 4.11 15.93
CA ASN A 22 -19.43 2.79 16.14
C ASN A 22 -18.70 2.39 14.86
N ILE A 23 -17.38 2.26 14.94
CA ILE A 23 -16.50 2.01 13.79
C ILE A 23 -15.84 0.65 13.98
N LEU A 24 -16.03 -0.24 13.00
CA LEU A 24 -15.36 -1.54 12.96
C LEU A 24 -14.19 -1.49 11.99
N MET A 25 -13.00 -1.76 12.50
CA MET A 25 -11.79 -1.90 11.71
C MET A 25 -11.42 -3.37 11.57
N ILE A 26 -10.95 -3.77 10.38
CA ILE A 26 -10.57 -5.17 10.12
C ILE A 26 -9.29 -5.19 9.27
N THR A 27 -8.27 -5.90 9.75
CA THR A 27 -7.13 -6.31 8.93
C THR A 27 -6.85 -7.79 9.14
N MET A 28 -6.69 -8.50 8.02
CA MET A 28 -6.22 -9.89 8.00
C MET A 28 -4.74 -9.98 7.62
N GLY A 29 -4.04 -8.84 7.56
CA GLY A 29 -2.73 -8.71 6.95
C GLY A 29 -1.73 -9.78 7.42
N GLY A 30 -0.79 -10.13 6.54
CA GLY A 30 0.24 -11.13 6.84
C GLY A 30 1.34 -10.64 7.76
N THR A 31 1.37 -9.34 8.10
CA THR A 31 2.46 -8.76 8.89
C THR A 31 1.95 -7.60 9.75
N LYS A 32 2.66 -7.35 10.86
CA LYS A 32 2.30 -6.34 11.86
C LYS A 32 2.24 -4.91 11.30
N SER A 33 2.93 -4.61 10.19
CA SER A 33 2.90 -3.29 9.54
C SER A 33 1.50 -2.92 9.01
N HIS A 34 0.65 -3.90 8.71
CA HIS A 34 -0.73 -3.64 8.29
C HIS A 34 -1.60 -3.12 9.45
N LYS A 35 -1.29 -3.53 10.68
CA LYS A 35 -2.02 -3.12 11.88
C LYS A 35 -1.74 -1.66 12.29
N ILE A 36 -0.53 -1.17 12.02
CA ILE A 36 -0.05 0.12 12.52
C ILE A 36 -0.91 1.31 12.02
N PRO A 37 -1.22 1.46 10.71
CA PRO A 37 -2.06 2.56 10.25
C PRO A 37 -3.45 2.62 10.90
N PHE A 38 -4.05 1.45 11.18
CA PHE A 38 -5.34 1.35 11.85
C PHE A 38 -5.27 1.78 13.30
N TRP A 39 -4.23 1.36 14.04
CA TRP A 39 -4.00 1.84 15.40
C TRP A 39 -3.88 3.35 15.48
N GLU A 40 -3.15 3.95 14.55
CA GLU A 40 -2.95 5.40 14.54
C GLU A 40 -4.24 6.13 14.19
N LEU A 41 -5.04 5.62 13.25
CA LEU A 41 -6.37 6.14 13.00
C LEU A 41 -7.28 6.02 14.24
N ALA A 42 -7.26 4.88 14.95
CA ALA A 42 -8.02 4.67 16.17
C ALA A 42 -7.70 5.73 17.23
N LYS A 43 -6.41 6.03 17.45
CA LYS A 43 -5.95 7.07 18.37
C LYS A 43 -6.43 8.47 17.99
N GLY A 44 -6.71 8.73 16.71
CA GLY A 44 -7.31 9.97 16.26
C GLY A 44 -8.83 10.02 16.45
N LEU A 45 -9.51 8.88 16.35
CA LEU A 45 -10.98 8.78 16.40
C LEU A 45 -11.52 8.68 17.84
N ILE A 46 -10.89 7.89 18.71
CA ILE A 46 -11.37 7.65 20.09
C ILE A 46 -11.52 8.95 20.89
N PRO A 47 -10.53 9.88 20.90
CA PRO A 47 -10.67 11.15 21.62
C PRO A 47 -11.80 12.06 21.11
N ARG A 48 -12.35 11.75 19.93
CA ARG A 48 -13.47 12.47 19.31
C ARG A 48 -14.82 11.83 19.59
N GLY A 49 -14.87 10.84 20.48
CA GLY A 49 -16.10 10.19 20.95
C GLY A 49 -16.55 8.99 20.13
N HIS A 50 -15.74 8.52 19.18
CA HIS A 50 -16.06 7.30 18.42
C HIS A 50 -15.73 6.05 19.23
N ASN A 51 -16.61 5.06 19.16
CA ASN A 51 -16.36 3.71 19.68
C ASN A 51 -15.67 2.92 18.56
N VAL A 52 -14.49 2.38 18.84
CA VAL A 52 -13.68 1.71 17.83
C VAL A 52 -13.44 0.27 18.25
N THR A 53 -13.86 -0.67 17.42
CA THR A 53 -13.55 -2.09 17.55
C THR A 53 -12.59 -2.47 16.43
N PHE A 54 -11.55 -3.25 16.73
CA PHE A 54 -10.53 -3.64 15.76
C PHE A 54 -10.25 -5.14 15.79
N ILE A 55 -10.55 -5.82 14.69
CA ILE A 55 -10.23 -7.23 14.47
C ILE A 55 -8.90 -7.36 13.74
N SER A 56 -7.95 -8.11 14.30
CA SER A 56 -6.65 -8.35 13.65
C SER A 56 -5.97 -9.67 14.06
N ALA A 57 -5.02 -10.12 13.25
CA ALA A 57 -4.23 -11.34 13.50
C ALA A 57 -3.04 -11.15 14.47
N PHE A 58 -2.93 -10.02 15.16
CA PHE A 58 -1.79 -9.73 16.03
C PHE A 58 -2.26 -9.31 17.42
N LEU A 59 -1.72 -9.96 18.45
CA LEU A 59 -1.92 -9.57 19.83
C LEU A 59 -1.53 -8.10 20.06
N PRO A 60 -2.23 -7.39 20.96
CA PRO A 60 -1.86 -6.02 21.31
C PRO A 60 -0.50 -5.99 22.02
N ASP A 61 0.42 -5.15 21.54
CA ASP A 61 1.70 -4.92 22.24
C ASP A 61 1.53 -4.03 23.47
N PHE A 62 0.49 -3.19 23.45
CA PHE A 62 0.14 -2.22 24.47
C PHE A 62 -1.36 -1.98 24.44
N HIS A 63 -1.92 -1.59 25.57
CA HIS A 63 -3.33 -1.23 25.67
C HIS A 63 -3.57 0.20 25.15
N VAL A 64 -4.51 0.37 24.23
CA VAL A 64 -5.03 1.68 23.81
C VAL A 64 -6.36 1.91 24.50
N THR A 65 -6.41 2.87 25.42
CA THR A 65 -7.65 3.21 26.15
C THR A 65 -8.77 3.56 25.17
N GLY A 66 -9.90 2.88 25.29
CA GLY A 66 -11.09 3.08 24.44
C GLY A 66 -11.09 2.31 23.12
N LEU A 67 -10.04 1.53 22.83
CA LEU A 67 -10.02 0.60 21.69
C LEU A 67 -10.39 -0.81 22.18
N GLU A 68 -11.42 -1.40 21.58
CA GLU A 68 -11.72 -2.83 21.74
C GLU A 68 -10.94 -3.60 20.67
N GLU A 69 -9.95 -4.39 21.07
CA GLU A 69 -9.20 -5.25 20.15
C GLU A 69 -9.69 -6.70 20.27
N ILE A 70 -10.06 -7.27 19.13
CA ILE A 70 -10.44 -8.67 18.99
C ILE A 70 -9.34 -9.35 18.19
N THR A 71 -8.77 -10.41 18.75
CA THR A 71 -7.62 -11.10 18.16
C THR A 71 -7.91 -12.60 18.13
N PRO A 72 -8.69 -13.07 17.13
CA PRO A 72 -9.11 -14.46 17.04
C PRO A 72 -7.90 -15.38 17.09
N VAL A 73 -7.87 -16.26 18.09
CA VAL A 73 -6.68 -17.04 18.42
C VAL A 73 -6.26 -17.94 17.26
N GLY A 74 -7.23 -18.54 16.56
CA GLY A 74 -6.97 -19.34 15.37
C GLY A 74 -6.26 -18.53 14.28
N LEU A 75 -6.73 -17.30 14.03
CA LEU A 75 -6.13 -16.42 13.03
C LEU A 75 -4.71 -16.01 13.43
N VAL A 76 -4.48 -15.67 14.71
CA VAL A 76 -3.14 -15.31 15.22
C VAL A 76 -2.15 -16.46 14.98
N PHE A 77 -2.52 -17.70 15.31
CA PHE A 77 -1.67 -18.87 15.09
C PHE A 77 -1.43 -19.13 13.61
N TYR A 78 -2.49 -19.07 12.79
CA TYR A 78 -2.39 -19.29 11.35
C TYR A 78 -1.43 -18.29 10.71
N VAL A 79 -1.62 -16.98 10.93
CA VAL A 79 -0.76 -15.94 10.34
C VAL A 79 0.68 -16.10 10.80
N ARG A 80 0.92 -16.29 12.10
CA ARG A 80 2.28 -16.46 12.65
C ARG A 80 3.03 -17.64 12.02
N ASN A 81 2.35 -18.77 11.85
CA ASN A 81 2.95 -19.98 11.28
C ASN A 81 3.10 -19.86 9.78
N PHE A 82 2.05 -19.38 9.10
CA PHE A 82 2.05 -19.20 7.68
C PHE A 82 3.19 -18.29 7.29
N THR A 83 3.39 -17.14 7.92
CA THR A 83 4.38 -16.13 7.50
C THR A 83 5.82 -16.45 7.93
N ASN A 84 6.09 -17.67 8.43
CA ASN A 84 7.42 -18.06 8.89
C ASN A 84 8.29 -18.68 7.76
N TRP A 85 8.35 -18.01 6.61
CA TRP A 85 9.07 -18.48 5.42
C TRP A 85 10.56 -18.14 5.47
N ASP A 86 11.37 -18.89 4.73
CA ASP A 86 12.73 -18.50 4.35
C ASP A 86 12.70 -17.53 3.15
N LEU A 87 12.29 -16.29 3.43
CA LEU A 87 12.17 -15.26 2.37
C LEU A 87 13.55 -14.83 1.84
N VAL A 88 14.53 -14.74 2.73
CA VAL A 88 15.86 -14.22 2.39
C VAL A 88 16.68 -15.27 1.66
N GLY A 89 16.65 -16.53 2.10
CA GLY A 89 17.33 -17.62 1.42
C GLY A 89 16.78 -17.88 0.02
N ALA A 90 15.45 -17.82 -0.16
CA ALA A 90 14.85 -17.84 -1.50
C ALA A 90 15.39 -16.71 -2.38
N ARG A 91 15.37 -15.47 -1.87
CA ARG A 91 15.87 -14.30 -2.61
C ARG A 91 17.35 -14.42 -2.96
N MET A 92 18.18 -14.93 -2.05
CA MET A 92 19.62 -15.15 -2.30
C MET A 92 19.90 -16.18 -3.40
N LYS A 93 18.98 -17.13 -3.62
CA LYS A 93 19.06 -18.12 -4.70
C LYS A 93 18.48 -17.61 -6.03
N GLY A 94 17.99 -16.37 -6.09
CA GLY A 94 17.29 -15.83 -7.26
C GLY A 94 15.88 -16.40 -7.45
N GLU A 95 15.29 -16.97 -6.39
CA GLU A 95 13.93 -17.53 -6.40
C GLU A 95 12.91 -16.48 -5.91
N GLU A 96 11.65 -16.63 -6.32
CA GLU A 96 10.55 -15.82 -5.79
C GLU A 96 10.27 -16.20 -4.33
N PRO A 97 10.36 -15.29 -3.36
CA PRO A 97 10.24 -15.64 -1.93
C PRO A 97 8.87 -16.18 -1.53
N VAL A 98 7.81 -15.81 -2.25
CA VAL A 98 6.45 -16.28 -2.00
C VAL A 98 5.83 -16.72 -3.32
N SER A 99 5.52 -18.01 -3.45
CA SER A 99 4.90 -18.52 -4.67
C SER A 99 3.46 -18.04 -4.83
N PRO A 100 2.94 -17.90 -6.07
CA PRO A 100 1.54 -17.53 -6.32
C PRO A 100 0.53 -18.47 -5.67
N LEU A 101 0.81 -19.77 -5.63
CA LEU A 101 -0.06 -20.76 -4.97
C LEU A 101 -0.18 -20.48 -3.47
N ASN A 102 0.92 -20.10 -2.83
CA ASN A 102 0.89 -19.75 -1.41
C ASN A 102 0.13 -18.44 -1.17
N MET A 103 0.21 -17.46 -2.07
CA MET A 103 -0.63 -16.26 -1.95
C MET A 103 -2.13 -16.59 -1.99
N VAL A 104 -2.55 -17.45 -2.93
CA VAL A 104 -3.94 -17.93 -3.02
C VAL A 104 -4.35 -18.70 -1.76
N ARG A 105 -3.46 -19.58 -1.29
CA ARG A 105 -3.68 -20.37 -0.07
C ARG A 105 -3.87 -19.47 1.15
N TYR A 106 -3.01 -18.46 1.32
CA TYR A 106 -3.14 -17.49 2.41
C TYR A 106 -4.48 -16.78 2.39
N ALA A 107 -4.87 -16.21 1.23
CA ALA A 107 -6.11 -15.46 1.12
C ALA A 107 -7.34 -16.31 1.50
N THR A 108 -7.30 -17.60 1.19
CA THR A 108 -8.42 -18.53 1.42
C THR A 108 -8.43 -19.07 2.85
N GLU A 109 -7.33 -19.69 3.29
CA GLU A 109 -7.25 -20.35 4.59
C GLU A 109 -7.28 -19.33 5.73
N ALA A 110 -6.65 -18.15 5.59
CA ALA A 110 -6.76 -17.11 6.61
C ALA A 110 -8.20 -16.64 6.77
N CYS A 111 -8.97 -16.59 5.67
CA CYS A 111 -10.38 -16.25 5.71
C CYS A 111 -11.20 -17.32 6.42
N ASP A 112 -10.98 -18.59 6.09
CA ASP A 112 -11.71 -19.70 6.73
C ASP A 112 -11.40 -19.79 8.22
N VAL A 113 -10.13 -19.59 8.60
CA VAL A 113 -9.71 -19.58 10.00
C VAL A 113 -10.33 -18.39 10.74
N LEU A 114 -10.32 -17.19 10.16
CA LEU A 114 -10.94 -16.01 10.78
C LEU A 114 -12.44 -16.24 11.00
N LEU A 115 -13.16 -16.64 9.95
CA LEU A 115 -14.60 -16.77 9.99
C LEU A 115 -15.06 -17.99 10.79
N SER A 116 -14.26 -19.07 10.86
CA SER A 116 -14.60 -20.24 11.69
C SER A 116 -14.21 -20.08 13.17
N ASP A 117 -13.47 -19.03 13.53
CA ASP A 117 -13.02 -18.83 14.92
C ASP A 117 -14.23 -18.54 15.83
N PRO A 118 -14.36 -19.22 17.00
CA PRO A 118 -15.48 -19.01 17.90
C PRO A 118 -15.64 -17.56 18.36
N GLU A 119 -14.55 -16.83 18.60
CA GLU A 119 -14.62 -15.42 19.01
C GLU A 119 -15.21 -14.55 17.89
N THR A 120 -14.87 -14.86 16.63
CA THR A 120 -15.45 -14.19 15.46
C THR A 120 -16.92 -14.53 15.29
N GLN A 121 -17.31 -15.80 15.45
CA GLN A 121 -18.70 -16.23 15.35
C GLN A 121 -19.56 -15.58 16.44
N ASP A 122 -19.10 -15.61 17.69
CA ASP A 122 -19.75 -14.92 18.80
C ASP A 122 -19.87 -13.41 18.54
N PHE A 123 -18.86 -12.80 17.92
CA PHE A 123 -18.89 -11.39 17.53
C PHE A 123 -19.93 -11.10 16.44
N LEU A 124 -20.07 -11.98 15.45
CA LEU A 124 -21.05 -11.86 14.36
C LEU A 124 -22.48 -12.09 14.85
N ASP A 125 -22.69 -13.00 15.80
CA ASP A 125 -23.99 -13.32 16.39
C ASP A 125 -24.50 -12.22 17.32
N GLN A 126 -23.60 -11.41 17.89
CA GLN A 126 -23.98 -10.23 18.64
C GLN A 126 -24.70 -9.23 17.72
N ARG A 127 -25.87 -8.74 18.17
CA ARG A 127 -26.66 -7.72 17.46
C ARG A 127 -26.03 -6.31 17.54
N ARG A 128 -24.73 -6.22 17.31
CA ARG A 128 -23.97 -4.97 17.21
C ARG A 128 -24.40 -4.21 15.95
N LYS A 129 -24.27 -2.89 15.99
CA LYS A 129 -24.49 -2.02 14.83
C LYS A 129 -23.27 -1.15 14.66
N PHE A 130 -22.79 -1.06 13.43
CA PHE A 130 -21.67 -0.21 13.05
C PHE A 130 -22.15 0.84 12.05
N ASP A 131 -21.65 2.06 12.20
CA ASP A 131 -21.95 3.18 11.32
C ASP A 131 -20.98 3.23 10.13
N LEU A 132 -19.80 2.63 10.28
CA LEU A 132 -18.76 2.55 9.25
C LEU A 132 -17.85 1.35 9.51
N LEU A 133 -17.48 0.65 8.42
CA LEU A 133 -16.37 -0.30 8.44
C LEU A 133 -15.13 0.30 7.77
N ILE A 134 -13.95 -0.02 8.29
CA ILE A 134 -12.66 0.34 7.71
C ILE A 134 -11.88 -0.95 7.50
N LEU A 135 -11.64 -1.31 6.25
CA LEU A 135 -11.04 -2.59 5.87
C LEU A 135 -9.62 -2.36 5.34
N ASP A 136 -8.73 -3.32 5.55
CA ASP A 136 -7.41 -3.30 4.91
C ASP A 136 -7.58 -3.52 3.40
N GLY A 137 -7.13 -2.55 2.60
CA GLY A 137 -7.27 -2.61 1.15
C GLY A 137 -6.31 -3.59 0.47
N ALA A 138 -5.37 -4.18 1.21
CA ALA A 138 -4.54 -5.27 0.73
C ALA A 138 -5.23 -6.62 1.00
N TYR A 139 -5.86 -7.19 -0.04
CA TYR A 139 -6.71 -8.40 0.03
C TYR A 139 -7.94 -8.25 0.96
N PRO A 140 -8.86 -7.31 0.67
CA PRO A 140 -10.01 -7.00 1.53
C PRO A 140 -11.15 -8.03 1.45
N GLU A 141 -11.08 -9.02 0.55
CA GLU A 141 -12.26 -9.75 0.07
C GLU A 141 -13.02 -10.45 1.19
N CYS A 142 -12.30 -11.11 2.10
CA CYS A 142 -12.91 -11.77 3.24
C CYS A 142 -13.62 -10.79 4.18
N ALA A 143 -13.00 -9.62 4.39
CA ALA A 143 -13.53 -8.58 5.27
C ALA A 143 -14.79 -7.89 4.70
N LEU A 144 -15.04 -7.99 3.39
CA LEU A 144 -16.29 -7.53 2.76
C LEU A 144 -17.51 -8.32 3.25
N GLY A 145 -17.32 -9.57 3.69
CA GLY A 145 -18.39 -10.35 4.31
C GLY A 145 -18.96 -9.65 5.56
N PHE A 146 -18.10 -9.04 6.39
CA PHE A 146 -18.53 -8.24 7.53
C PHE A 146 -19.31 -6.99 7.10
N ALA A 147 -18.90 -6.34 6.00
CA ALA A 147 -19.61 -5.18 5.47
C ALA A 147 -21.02 -5.54 4.99
N HIS A 148 -21.17 -6.74 4.40
CA HIS A 148 -22.47 -7.28 4.03
C HIS A 148 -23.32 -7.62 5.28
N HIS A 149 -22.75 -8.36 6.23
CA HIS A 149 -23.44 -8.79 7.46
C HIS A 149 -23.99 -7.62 8.28
N PHE A 150 -23.16 -6.61 8.54
CA PHE A 150 -23.56 -5.43 9.31
C PHE A 150 -24.33 -4.40 8.48
N ASN A 151 -24.38 -4.56 7.14
CA ASN A 151 -25.05 -3.68 6.20
C ASN A 151 -24.72 -2.19 6.43
N ALA A 152 -23.43 -1.88 6.47
CA ALA A 152 -22.92 -0.54 6.74
C ALA A 152 -21.95 -0.09 5.62
N PRO A 153 -21.82 1.22 5.36
CA PRO A 153 -20.83 1.71 4.42
C PRO A 153 -19.43 1.31 4.89
N PHE A 154 -18.52 1.14 3.93
CA PHE A 154 -17.14 0.80 4.25
C PHE A 154 -16.14 1.63 3.44
N MET A 155 -14.95 1.79 4.01
CA MET A 155 -13.80 2.43 3.38
C MET A 155 -12.57 1.53 3.48
N TYR A 156 -11.55 1.79 2.64
CA TYR A 156 -10.27 1.11 2.73
C TYR A 156 -9.19 1.97 3.38
N ILE A 157 -8.28 1.33 4.12
CA ILE A 157 -6.91 1.80 4.28
C ILE A 157 -6.02 0.94 3.41
N ASN A 158 -5.49 1.50 2.32
CA ASN A 158 -4.51 0.80 1.50
C ASN A 158 -3.15 0.88 2.19
N THR A 159 -2.74 -0.22 2.79
CA THR A 159 -1.48 -0.37 3.56
C THR A 159 -0.25 -0.54 2.67
N VAL A 160 -0.43 -0.81 1.38
CA VAL A 160 0.63 -0.97 0.36
C VAL A 160 0.60 0.20 -0.63
N GLY A 161 1.76 0.81 -0.87
CA GLY A 161 1.89 2.06 -1.63
C GLY A 161 1.49 1.93 -3.09
N PHE A 162 2.00 0.91 -3.79
CA PHE A 162 1.82 0.70 -5.23
C PHE A 162 0.69 -0.28 -5.61
N TYR A 163 -0.27 -0.50 -4.71
CA TYR A 163 -1.39 -1.41 -4.96
C TYR A 163 -2.46 -0.77 -5.85
N THR A 164 -2.84 -1.43 -6.95
CA THR A 164 -3.65 -0.87 -8.06
C THR A 164 -5.05 -1.48 -8.23
N GLY A 165 -5.28 -2.71 -7.73
CA GLY A 165 -6.63 -3.21 -7.38
C GLY A 165 -7.27 -2.26 -6.36
N SER A 166 -8.41 -2.48 -5.72
CA SER A 166 -9.08 -1.48 -4.84
C SER A 166 -9.35 -0.09 -5.48
N LEU A 167 -8.34 0.74 -5.79
CA LEU A 167 -8.39 1.99 -6.56
C LEU A 167 -9.10 1.81 -7.90
N SER A 168 -8.68 0.85 -8.72
CA SER A 168 -9.32 0.57 -10.02
C SER A 168 -10.81 0.20 -9.86
N LEU A 169 -11.14 -0.67 -8.89
CA LEU A 169 -12.53 -1.05 -8.56
C LEU A 169 -13.35 0.12 -8.00
N ALA A 170 -12.69 1.12 -7.42
CA ALA A 170 -13.29 2.37 -7.00
C ALA A 170 -13.43 3.41 -8.13
N GLY A 171 -13.07 3.04 -9.36
CA GLY A 171 -13.18 3.88 -10.55
C GLY A 171 -12.02 4.86 -10.75
N ASN A 172 -10.92 4.74 -9.99
CA ASN A 172 -9.75 5.61 -10.14
C ASN A 172 -8.93 5.19 -11.38
N PRO A 173 -8.37 6.14 -12.15
CA PRO A 173 -7.43 5.83 -13.22
C PRO A 173 -6.15 5.19 -12.67
N VAL A 174 -5.70 4.10 -13.29
CA VAL A 174 -4.48 3.40 -12.89
C VAL A 174 -3.54 3.17 -14.07
N PRO A 175 -2.87 4.22 -14.56
CA PRO A 175 -2.07 4.13 -15.78
C PRO A 175 -0.79 3.31 -15.57
N TYR A 176 -0.73 2.10 -16.14
CA TYR A 176 0.46 1.23 -16.09
C TYR A 176 1.69 1.83 -16.79
N ALA A 177 1.51 2.88 -17.60
CA ALA A 177 2.61 3.58 -18.25
C ALA A 177 3.52 4.34 -17.28
N VAL A 178 3.00 4.72 -16.11
CA VAL A 178 3.70 5.53 -15.09
C VAL A 178 3.54 4.99 -13.67
N THR A 179 2.74 3.94 -13.48
CA THR A 179 2.57 3.27 -12.18
C THR A 179 3.30 1.93 -12.22
N PRO A 180 4.45 1.78 -11.54
CA PRO A 180 5.16 0.52 -11.51
C PRO A 180 4.37 -0.54 -10.72
N PHE A 181 4.49 -1.79 -11.15
CA PHE A 181 3.99 -2.96 -10.45
C PHE A 181 4.77 -3.10 -9.13
N LEU A 182 4.06 -3.37 -8.03
CA LEU A 182 4.62 -3.31 -6.69
C LEU A 182 5.89 -4.15 -6.51
N SER A 183 6.00 -5.32 -7.17
CA SER A 183 7.17 -6.20 -7.05
C SER A 183 8.28 -5.97 -8.06
N LEU A 184 8.18 -4.96 -8.93
CA LEU A 184 9.24 -4.63 -9.88
C LEU A 184 10.04 -3.42 -9.40
N ALA A 185 11.36 -3.48 -9.57
CA ALA A 185 12.27 -2.36 -9.34
C ALA A 185 12.21 -1.32 -10.48
N TYR A 186 11.00 -0.93 -10.89
CA TYR A 186 10.75 0.08 -11.92
C TYR A 186 10.31 1.40 -11.29
N THR A 187 10.39 2.47 -12.07
CA THR A 187 10.02 3.83 -11.66
C THR A 187 8.87 4.37 -12.51
N ASP A 188 8.44 5.61 -12.31
CA ASP A 188 7.46 6.30 -13.17
C ASP A 188 8.02 6.67 -14.56
N ASN A 189 9.34 6.56 -14.76
CA ASN A 189 10.01 6.75 -16.03
C ASN A 189 10.51 5.41 -16.60
N MET A 190 9.62 4.71 -17.29
CA MET A 190 9.89 3.41 -17.92
C MET A 190 10.09 3.53 -19.44
N ASN A 191 11.09 2.84 -19.97
CA ASN A 191 11.22 2.63 -21.41
C ASN A 191 10.14 1.68 -21.95
N LEU A 192 10.10 1.45 -23.27
CA LEU A 192 9.08 0.58 -23.88
C LEU A 192 9.11 -0.85 -23.32
N TYR A 193 10.29 -1.45 -23.15
CA TYR A 193 10.42 -2.81 -22.62
C TYR A 193 9.90 -2.90 -21.18
N GLN A 194 10.33 -1.97 -20.31
CA GLN A 194 9.88 -1.89 -18.92
C GLN A 194 8.37 -1.67 -18.84
N ARG A 195 7.79 -0.77 -19.66
CA ARG A 195 6.34 -0.55 -19.71
C ARG A 195 5.58 -1.79 -20.16
N THR A 196 6.11 -2.55 -21.13
CA THR A 196 5.53 -3.81 -21.59
C THR A 196 5.54 -4.85 -20.46
N ALA A 197 6.69 -5.08 -19.82
CA ALA A 197 6.79 -6.00 -18.69
C ALA A 197 5.89 -5.58 -17.52
N ASN A 198 5.87 -4.29 -17.19
CA ASN A 198 5.02 -3.72 -16.15
C ASN A 198 3.53 -3.96 -16.41
N THR A 199 3.11 -3.75 -17.67
CA THR A 199 1.73 -3.97 -18.10
C THR A 199 1.37 -5.45 -17.99
N LEU A 200 2.23 -6.35 -18.47
CA LEU A 200 2.01 -7.78 -18.40
C LEU A 200 1.91 -8.28 -16.96
N MET A 201 2.76 -7.79 -16.05
CA MET A 201 2.69 -8.16 -14.63
C MET A 201 1.39 -7.69 -13.95
N ASN A 202 0.94 -6.45 -14.21
CA ASN A 202 -0.34 -5.98 -13.68
C ASN A 202 -1.52 -6.80 -14.24
N LEU A 203 -1.52 -7.10 -15.55
CA LEU A 203 -2.56 -7.93 -16.17
C LEU A 203 -2.57 -9.35 -15.61
N ALA A 204 -1.40 -9.97 -15.45
CA ALA A 204 -1.25 -11.30 -14.86
C ALA A 204 -1.76 -11.33 -13.41
N ALA A 205 -1.36 -10.34 -12.60
CA ALA A 205 -1.80 -10.22 -11.21
C ALA A 205 -3.33 -10.04 -11.10
N ASN A 206 -3.93 -9.16 -11.92
CA ASN A 206 -5.38 -8.97 -11.95
C ASN A 206 -6.12 -10.21 -12.42
N SER A 207 -5.56 -10.95 -13.39
CA SER A 207 -6.16 -12.18 -13.90
C SER A 207 -6.13 -13.28 -12.84
N LEU A 208 -4.97 -13.46 -12.18
CA LEU A 208 -4.82 -14.41 -11.07
C LEU A 208 -5.78 -14.08 -9.92
N HIS A 209 -5.87 -12.80 -9.55
CA HIS A 209 -6.81 -12.31 -8.54
C HIS A 209 -8.26 -12.61 -8.94
N SER A 210 -8.64 -12.37 -10.20
CA SER A 210 -9.98 -12.67 -10.72
C SER A 210 -10.34 -14.15 -10.66
N VAL A 211 -9.39 -15.03 -11.00
CA VAL A 211 -9.54 -16.48 -10.89
C VAL A 211 -9.72 -16.87 -9.42
N MET A 212 -8.86 -16.38 -8.53
CA MET A 212 -8.94 -16.65 -7.10
C MET A 212 -10.27 -16.19 -6.49
N VAL A 213 -10.74 -14.98 -6.82
CA VAL A 213 -12.02 -14.46 -6.35
C VAL A 213 -13.17 -15.35 -6.80
N LYS A 214 -13.22 -15.66 -8.10
CA LYS A 214 -14.33 -16.40 -8.70
C LYS A 214 -14.44 -17.83 -8.20
N TRP A 215 -13.31 -18.54 -8.08
CA TRP A 215 -13.30 -19.99 -7.87
C TRP A 215 -13.01 -20.40 -6.42
N VAL A 216 -12.59 -19.46 -5.57
CA VAL A 216 -12.16 -19.80 -4.20
C VAL A 216 -12.80 -18.87 -3.18
N LEU A 217 -12.56 -17.56 -3.26
CA LEU A 217 -13.00 -16.64 -2.21
C LEU A 217 -14.51 -16.42 -2.19
N GLN A 218 -15.18 -16.43 -3.35
CA GLN A 218 -16.62 -16.25 -3.41
C GLN A 218 -17.37 -17.39 -2.70
N ASP A 219 -16.96 -18.63 -2.92
CA ASP A 219 -17.58 -19.80 -2.28
C ASP A 219 -17.25 -19.86 -0.79
N MET A 220 -16.06 -19.41 -0.42
CA MET A 220 -15.67 -19.19 0.98
C MET A 220 -16.61 -18.20 1.69
N LEU A 221 -16.95 -17.07 1.07
CA LEU A 221 -17.89 -16.13 1.66
C LEU A 221 -19.31 -16.69 1.74
N ARG A 222 -19.78 -17.42 0.71
CA ARG A 222 -21.09 -18.07 0.73
C ARG A 222 -21.22 -19.10 1.86
N LYS A 223 -20.17 -19.88 2.10
CA LYS A 223 -20.10 -20.86 3.19
C LYS A 223 -20.38 -20.22 4.56
N HIS A 224 -19.89 -19.00 4.79
CA HIS A 224 -19.95 -18.35 6.11
C HIS A 224 -21.07 -17.32 6.27
N PHE A 225 -21.47 -16.64 5.19
CA PHE A 225 -22.48 -15.58 5.22
C PHE A 225 -23.79 -15.94 4.51
N GLY A 226 -23.87 -17.08 3.83
CA GLY A 226 -25.05 -17.51 3.08
C GLY A 226 -24.94 -17.26 1.57
N ASP A 227 -25.80 -17.93 0.80
CA ASP A 227 -25.81 -17.88 -0.67
C ASP A 227 -26.30 -16.54 -1.24
N ASP A 228 -26.94 -15.70 -0.43
CA ASP A 228 -27.46 -14.38 -0.78
C ASP A 228 -26.39 -13.29 -0.82
N ILE A 229 -25.17 -13.56 -0.33
CA ILE A 229 -24.08 -12.60 -0.39
C ILE A 229 -23.74 -12.21 -1.85
N PRO A 230 -23.66 -10.91 -2.17
CA PRO A 230 -23.31 -10.46 -3.51
C PRO A 230 -21.92 -10.91 -3.95
N HIS A 231 -21.65 -10.82 -5.25
CA HIS A 231 -20.32 -11.09 -5.78
C HIS A 231 -19.29 -10.11 -5.19
N ILE A 232 -18.11 -10.60 -4.82
CA ILE A 232 -17.04 -9.82 -4.17
C ILE A 232 -16.70 -8.54 -4.93
N TYR A 233 -16.65 -8.57 -6.27
CA TYR A 233 -16.38 -7.36 -7.06
C TYR A 233 -17.53 -6.35 -7.06
N GLU A 234 -18.79 -6.78 -6.90
CA GLU A 234 -19.91 -5.84 -6.78
C GLU A 234 -19.90 -5.15 -5.42
N MET A 235 -19.61 -5.90 -4.34
CA MET A 235 -19.31 -5.30 -3.03
C MET A 235 -18.08 -4.38 -3.10
N SER A 236 -17.05 -4.86 -3.81
CA SER A 236 -15.85 -4.16 -4.30
C SER A 236 -16.08 -2.71 -4.67
N LYS A 237 -16.94 -2.59 -5.68
CA LYS A 237 -17.39 -1.36 -6.32
C LYS A 237 -18.39 -0.58 -5.46
N ASN A 238 -18.62 -0.91 -4.21
CA ASN A 238 -19.41 -0.07 -3.30
C ASN A 238 -18.55 0.60 -2.21
N VAL A 239 -17.21 0.52 -2.32
CA VAL A 239 -16.32 1.25 -1.40
C VAL A 239 -16.65 2.74 -1.43
N SER A 240 -16.77 3.32 -0.23
CA SER A 240 -17.16 4.71 0.00
C SER A 240 -15.99 5.68 -0.18
N PHE A 241 -14.82 5.32 0.35
CA PHE A 241 -13.61 6.14 0.34
C PHE A 241 -12.36 5.28 0.52
N ILE A 242 -11.19 5.78 0.09
CA ILE A 242 -9.90 5.10 0.25
C ILE A 242 -8.90 6.04 0.90
N LEU A 243 -8.35 5.62 2.04
CA LEU A 243 -7.14 6.21 2.61
C LEU A 243 -5.93 5.48 2.05
N GLN A 244 -5.23 6.12 1.12
CA GLN A 244 -4.04 5.57 0.51
C GLN A 244 -2.82 5.89 1.38
N ASN A 245 -2.11 4.87 1.87
CA ASN A 245 -0.83 5.06 2.56
C ASN A 245 0.28 5.36 1.53
N GLY A 246 0.24 6.56 0.98
CA GLY A 246 1.11 7.07 -0.07
C GLY A 246 1.13 8.60 -0.02
N TYR A 247 2.11 9.18 -0.70
CA TYR A 247 2.23 10.62 -0.91
C TYR A 247 3.11 10.89 -2.14
N PRO A 248 2.88 11.96 -2.92
CA PRO A 248 3.55 12.13 -4.22
C PRO A 248 5.06 12.30 -4.11
N SER A 249 5.56 12.89 -3.01
CA SER A 249 7.01 13.06 -2.80
C SER A 249 7.74 11.75 -2.45
N MET A 250 7.00 10.72 -2.02
CA MET A 250 7.52 9.44 -1.53
C MET A 250 7.30 8.28 -2.50
N THR A 251 6.15 8.25 -3.16
CA THR A 251 5.75 7.16 -4.07
C THR A 251 5.83 7.63 -5.51
N TYR A 252 4.76 8.17 -6.09
CA TYR A 252 4.74 8.93 -7.35
C TYR A 252 3.44 9.77 -7.38
N PRO A 253 3.40 10.89 -8.13
CA PRO A 253 2.13 11.56 -8.39
C PRO A 253 1.19 10.62 -9.15
N ARG A 254 -0.04 10.44 -8.65
CA ARG A 254 -1.07 9.58 -9.26
C ARG A 254 -2.40 10.32 -9.44
N PRO A 255 -3.15 10.03 -10.51
CA PRO A 255 -4.42 10.70 -10.79
C PRO A 255 -5.55 10.13 -9.92
N TYR A 256 -5.62 10.59 -8.68
CA TYR A 256 -6.72 10.22 -7.78
C TYR A 256 -7.99 11.02 -8.02
N LEU A 257 -9.11 10.34 -7.95
CA LEU A 257 -10.43 10.94 -7.91
C LEU A 257 -10.77 11.39 -6.48
N PRO A 258 -11.82 12.22 -6.29
CA PRO A 258 -12.16 12.78 -4.99
C PRO A 258 -12.47 11.78 -3.86
N ASN A 259 -12.62 10.48 -4.16
CA ASN A 259 -12.85 9.42 -3.19
C ASN A 259 -11.56 8.81 -2.59
N VAL A 260 -10.40 9.45 -2.79
CA VAL A 260 -9.11 9.00 -2.26
C VAL A 260 -8.42 10.14 -1.52
N ALA A 261 -7.85 9.85 -0.34
CA ALA A 261 -6.95 10.75 0.36
C ALA A 261 -5.63 10.05 0.71
N GLU A 262 -4.53 10.76 0.52
CA GLU A 262 -3.18 10.29 0.81
C GLU A 262 -2.80 10.55 2.27
N ILE A 263 -2.35 9.49 2.96
CA ILE A 263 -2.06 9.47 4.40
C ILE A 263 -0.67 8.88 4.73
N ALA A 264 0.31 8.98 3.82
CA ALA A 264 1.68 8.55 4.14
C ALA A 264 2.15 9.16 5.46
N CYS A 265 2.89 8.38 6.24
CA CYS A 265 3.37 8.79 7.56
C CYS A 265 2.27 9.02 8.61
N ILE A 266 1.07 8.42 8.46
CA ILE A 266 0.04 8.43 9.52
C ILE A 266 0.58 7.97 10.88
N HIS A 267 1.59 7.09 10.88
CA HIS A 267 2.24 6.55 12.07
C HIS A 267 3.51 7.27 12.49
N CYS A 268 3.97 8.25 11.72
CA CYS A 268 5.22 8.94 12.02
C CYS A 268 5.05 9.91 13.17
N ARG A 269 6.03 9.94 14.05
CA ARG A 269 6.07 10.79 15.24
C ARG A 269 7.48 11.28 15.51
N LYS A 270 7.57 12.36 16.28
CA LYS A 270 8.85 12.81 16.85
C LYS A 270 9.46 11.71 17.70
N ALA A 271 10.78 11.63 17.66
CA ALA A 271 11.55 10.73 18.50
C ALA A 271 11.39 11.12 19.98
N LYS A 272 11.25 10.09 20.81
CA LYS A 272 11.32 10.13 22.27
C LYS A 272 12.72 9.71 22.70
N PRO A 273 13.13 10.02 23.95
CA PRO A 273 14.37 9.49 24.50
C PRO A 273 14.43 7.96 24.41
N LEU A 274 15.61 7.43 24.09
CA LEU A 274 15.84 5.99 24.07
C LEU A 274 15.90 5.43 25.50
N PRO A 275 15.56 4.14 25.70
CA PRO A 275 15.90 3.42 26.92
C PRO A 275 17.40 3.55 27.26
N GLU A 276 17.70 3.66 28.55
CA GLU A 276 19.06 3.92 29.06
C GLU A 276 20.08 2.89 28.56
N ASP A 277 19.69 1.62 28.45
CA ASP A 277 20.56 0.55 27.98
C ASP A 277 20.95 0.69 26.49
N LEU A 278 20.09 1.29 25.66
CA LEU A 278 20.40 1.61 24.27
C LEU A 278 21.23 2.89 24.18
N GLU A 279 20.88 3.89 24.99
CA GLU A 279 21.60 5.17 25.05
C GLU A 279 23.06 4.97 25.48
N ASP A 280 23.32 4.16 26.51
CA ASP A 280 24.66 3.85 26.98
C ASP A 280 25.51 3.18 25.89
N PHE A 281 24.94 2.19 25.20
CA PHE A 281 25.62 1.52 24.09
C PHE A 281 25.93 2.48 22.93
N ILE A 282 25.04 3.42 22.63
CA ILE A 282 25.24 4.45 21.60
C ILE A 282 26.25 5.50 22.07
N ARG A 283 26.27 5.85 23.37
CA ARG A 283 27.20 6.83 23.91
C ARG A 283 28.65 6.42 23.66
N ASP A 284 28.95 5.14 23.83
CA ASP A 284 30.25 4.51 23.58
C ASP A 284 30.65 4.44 22.10
N SER A 285 29.86 4.99 21.18
CA SER A 285 30.20 5.06 19.75
C SER A 285 31.16 6.21 19.40
N GLY A 286 31.41 7.14 20.32
CA GLY A 286 32.16 8.37 20.03
C GLY A 286 31.60 9.13 18.81
N ASP A 287 32.51 9.72 18.02
CA ASP A 287 32.18 10.49 16.81
C ASP A 287 31.76 9.61 15.62
N ALA A 288 32.17 8.34 15.62
CA ALA A 288 31.80 7.38 14.58
C ALA A 288 30.26 7.24 14.48
N GLY A 289 29.56 7.40 15.61
CA GLY A 289 28.11 7.23 15.68
C GLY A 289 27.72 5.76 15.55
N PHE A 290 26.45 5.52 15.25
CA PHE A 290 25.93 4.16 15.15
C PHE A 290 25.12 3.93 13.88
N ILE A 291 24.91 2.65 13.55
CA ILE A 291 24.10 2.16 12.45
C ILE A 291 22.96 1.35 13.05
N TYR A 292 21.80 1.43 12.42
CA TYR A 292 20.68 0.56 12.72
C TYR A 292 20.46 -0.43 11.59
N PHE A 293 20.30 -1.72 11.91
CA PHE A 293 19.97 -2.78 10.96
C PHE A 293 18.64 -3.41 11.35
N SER A 294 17.64 -3.34 10.47
CA SER A 294 16.33 -3.96 10.69
C SER A 294 15.67 -4.35 9.37
N MET A 295 15.24 -5.60 9.29
CA MET A 295 14.49 -6.13 8.14
C MET A 295 12.96 -6.04 8.33
N GLY A 296 12.51 -5.17 9.23
CA GLY A 296 11.10 -4.94 9.48
C GLY A 296 10.43 -6.05 10.29
N SER A 297 9.10 -6.13 10.23
CA SER A 297 8.30 -7.16 10.91
C SER A 297 7.99 -8.37 10.02
N SER A 298 8.16 -8.22 8.70
CA SER A 298 7.82 -9.23 7.70
C SER A 298 8.96 -10.21 7.47
N VAL A 299 10.20 -9.71 7.44
CA VAL A 299 11.41 -10.51 7.27
C VAL A 299 12.08 -10.65 8.62
N LYS A 300 11.97 -11.84 9.22
CA LYS A 300 12.60 -12.14 10.51
C LYS A 300 14.09 -12.39 10.30
N ALA A 301 14.94 -11.63 10.98
CA ALA A 301 16.39 -11.77 10.89
C ALA A 301 16.88 -13.11 11.44
N VAL A 302 16.16 -13.70 12.40
CA VAL A 302 16.46 -15.03 12.94
C VAL A 302 16.32 -16.15 11.89
N ASN A 303 15.48 -15.95 10.86
CA ASN A 303 15.30 -16.91 9.77
C ASN A 303 16.34 -16.76 8.65
N MET A 304 17.29 -15.81 8.76
CA MET A 304 18.30 -15.62 7.73
C MET A 304 19.23 -16.83 7.62
N PRO A 305 19.68 -17.20 6.40
CA PRO A 305 20.67 -18.25 6.22
C PRO A 305 21.93 -18.00 7.04
N VAL A 306 22.51 -19.08 7.58
CA VAL A 306 23.71 -19.01 8.44
C VAL A 306 24.86 -18.26 7.76
N TYR A 307 25.06 -18.48 6.45
CA TYR A 307 26.04 -17.75 5.66
C TYR A 307 25.83 -16.23 5.69
N LEU A 308 24.59 -15.77 5.53
CA LEU A 308 24.27 -14.34 5.60
C LEU A 308 24.48 -13.78 7.01
N ARG A 309 24.10 -14.54 8.05
CA ARG A 309 24.39 -14.18 9.45
C ARG A 309 25.88 -13.96 9.65
N GLN A 310 26.72 -14.90 9.20
CA GLN A 310 28.19 -14.79 9.30
C GLN A 310 28.74 -13.61 8.50
N LEU A 311 28.23 -13.37 7.28
CA LEU A 311 28.57 -12.21 6.47
C LEU A 311 28.28 -10.90 7.22
N LEU A 312 27.10 -10.77 7.81
CA LEU A 312 26.73 -9.59 8.60
C LEU A 312 27.65 -9.40 9.80
N MET A 313 28.07 -10.46 10.48
CA MET A 313 29.01 -10.39 11.62
C MET A 313 30.39 -9.90 11.18
N ILE A 314 30.90 -10.37 10.04
CA ILE A 314 32.15 -9.88 9.44
C ILE A 314 32.03 -8.38 9.11
N VAL A 315 30.93 -7.99 8.47
CA VAL A 315 30.66 -6.60 8.10
C VAL A 315 30.61 -5.72 9.35
N PHE A 316 29.78 -6.07 10.34
CA PHE A 316 29.61 -5.26 11.54
C PHE A 316 30.90 -5.13 12.34
N LYS A 317 31.65 -6.22 12.52
CA LYS A 317 32.96 -6.19 13.19
C LYS A 317 33.98 -5.28 12.49
N SER A 318 33.87 -5.10 11.18
CA SER A 318 34.78 -4.25 10.39
C SER A 318 34.48 -2.75 10.45
N LEU A 319 33.31 -2.37 11.00
CA LEU A 319 32.85 -0.99 11.05
C LEU A 319 33.28 -0.31 12.37
N PRO A 320 33.70 0.97 12.33
CA PRO A 320 33.99 1.73 13.55
C PRO A 320 32.70 2.13 14.31
N GLN A 321 31.54 2.03 13.67
CA GLN A 321 30.25 2.34 14.29
C GLN A 321 29.80 1.24 15.26
N ARG A 322 29.02 1.64 16.26
CA ARG A 322 28.13 0.72 16.98
C ARG A 322 27.00 0.27 16.05
N VAL A 323 26.50 -0.94 16.21
CA VAL A 323 25.42 -1.49 15.40
C VAL A 323 24.29 -1.97 16.31
N LEU A 324 23.13 -1.33 16.18
CA LEU A 324 21.89 -1.87 16.72
C LEU A 324 21.29 -2.81 15.67
N TRP A 325 21.12 -4.08 16.04
CA TRP A 325 20.58 -5.09 15.13
C TRP A 325 19.28 -5.66 15.68
N LYS A 326 18.18 -5.42 14.95
CA LYS A 326 16.90 -6.07 15.25
C LYS A 326 16.98 -7.56 14.90
N TYR A 327 16.84 -8.43 15.91
CA TYR A 327 17.00 -9.87 15.79
C TYR A 327 16.00 -10.61 16.70
N GLU A 328 15.07 -11.38 16.11
CA GLU A 328 13.93 -11.98 16.82
C GLU A 328 14.25 -13.33 17.48
N SER A 329 15.35 -13.41 18.23
CA SER A 329 15.72 -14.62 18.98
C SER A 329 15.72 -14.38 20.50
N GLU A 330 15.49 -15.45 21.26
CA GLU A 330 15.73 -15.52 22.71
C GLU A 330 17.10 -16.11 23.04
N ASP A 331 17.71 -16.79 22.08
CA ASP A 331 19.00 -17.43 22.25
C ASP A 331 20.14 -16.41 22.21
N ASP A 332 21.12 -16.59 23.09
CA ASP A 332 22.37 -15.87 23.05
C ASP A 332 23.13 -16.16 21.74
N MET A 333 23.87 -15.16 21.25
CA MET A 333 24.76 -15.28 20.10
C MET A 333 26.21 -15.16 20.59
N PRO A 334 26.90 -16.27 20.94
CA PRO A 334 28.21 -16.21 21.58
C PRO A 334 29.29 -15.55 20.72
N ASP A 335 29.13 -15.60 19.40
CA ASP A 335 30.04 -15.03 18.41
C ASP A 335 29.76 -13.53 18.12
N LEU A 336 28.80 -12.90 18.80
CA LEU A 336 28.39 -11.52 18.57
C LEU A 336 29.56 -10.53 18.75
N PRO A 337 29.89 -9.69 17.74
CA PRO A 337 30.93 -8.68 17.89
C PRO A 337 30.59 -7.66 18.98
N SER A 338 31.59 -7.19 19.72
CA SER A 338 31.40 -6.27 20.86
C SER A 338 30.84 -4.89 20.48
N ASN A 339 30.89 -4.53 19.19
CA ASN A 339 30.28 -3.32 18.65
C ASN A 339 28.83 -3.52 18.18
N VAL A 340 28.25 -4.70 18.41
CA VAL A 340 26.87 -5.03 18.02
C VAL A 340 26.02 -5.26 19.27
N LYS A 341 24.80 -4.73 19.28
CA LYS A 341 23.78 -5.02 20.28
C LYS A 341 22.51 -5.50 19.59
N LEU A 342 22.02 -6.66 20.03
CA LEU A 342 20.79 -7.27 19.54
C LEU A 342 19.58 -6.69 20.28
N GLY A 343 18.45 -6.61 19.59
CA GLY A 343 17.15 -6.34 20.21
C GLY A 343 16.02 -6.99 19.45
N ARG A 344 15.11 -7.67 20.16
CA ARG A 344 13.95 -8.34 19.53
C ARG A 344 12.96 -7.35 18.93
N TRP A 345 12.65 -6.32 19.70
CA TRP A 345 11.83 -5.21 19.28
C TRP A 345 12.49 -3.91 19.74
N LEU A 346 12.88 -3.09 18.77
CA LEU A 346 13.60 -1.84 19.01
C LEU A 346 12.69 -0.65 18.70
N PRO A 347 12.78 0.46 19.47
CA PRO A 347 11.97 1.65 19.25
C PRO A 347 12.46 2.40 18.00
N GLN A 348 12.09 1.88 16.82
CA GLN A 348 12.66 2.27 15.53
C GLN A 348 12.61 3.78 15.26
N GLN A 349 11.47 4.44 15.48
CA GLN A 349 11.38 5.88 15.25
C GLN A 349 12.25 6.72 16.20
N ASP A 350 12.46 6.24 17.42
CA ASP A 350 13.33 6.91 18.40
C ASP A 350 14.80 6.75 18.01
N ILE A 351 15.16 5.56 17.52
CA ILE A 351 16.48 5.27 16.94
C ILE A 351 16.73 6.13 15.69
N LEU A 352 15.76 6.19 14.78
CA LEU A 352 15.87 6.96 13.53
C LEU A 352 16.02 8.47 13.78
N GLY A 353 15.37 9.00 14.81
CA GLY A 353 15.50 10.40 15.19
C GLY A 353 16.74 10.72 16.04
N HIS A 354 17.56 9.73 16.42
CA HIS A 354 18.71 9.95 17.27
C HIS A 354 19.86 10.67 16.53
N PRO A 355 20.48 11.73 17.10
CA PRO A 355 21.47 12.56 16.41
C PRO A 355 22.76 11.83 16.00
N LYS A 356 23.13 10.75 16.71
CA LYS A 356 24.31 9.92 16.38
C LYS A 356 24.06 8.86 15.30
N LEU A 357 22.83 8.68 14.82
CA LEU A 357 22.56 7.70 13.76
C LEU A 357 23.20 8.15 12.45
N ARG A 358 23.98 7.27 11.84
CA ARG A 358 24.68 7.56 10.57
C ARG A 358 24.00 6.94 9.36
N ALA A 359 23.50 5.72 9.49
CA ALA A 359 22.82 5.02 8.41
C ALA A 359 21.80 4.02 8.98
N PHE A 360 20.76 3.76 8.20
CA PHE A 360 19.83 2.67 8.46
C PHE A 360 19.88 1.65 7.31
N VAL A 361 20.14 0.39 7.65
CA VAL A 361 20.11 -0.74 6.72
C VAL A 361 18.77 -1.44 6.87
N THR A 362 18.01 -1.51 5.78
CA THR A 362 16.60 -1.95 5.81
C THR A 362 16.22 -2.80 4.61
N HIS A 363 15.22 -3.66 4.79
CA HIS A 363 14.58 -4.38 3.70
C HIS A 363 13.78 -3.51 2.70
N GLY A 364 13.50 -2.25 3.02
CA GLY A 364 12.73 -1.35 2.13
C GLY A 364 11.20 -1.42 2.28
N GLY A 365 10.67 -2.00 3.36
CA GLY A 365 9.22 -1.99 3.63
C GLY A 365 8.65 -0.58 3.82
N LEU A 366 7.44 -0.34 3.29
CA LEU A 366 6.84 0.99 3.12
C LEU A 366 6.86 1.88 4.38
N LEU A 367 6.45 1.36 5.54
CA LEU A 367 6.41 2.15 6.77
C LEU A 367 7.81 2.60 7.21
N SER A 368 8.82 1.73 7.08
CA SER A 368 10.22 2.06 7.37
C SER A 368 10.74 3.15 6.42
N MET A 369 10.28 3.15 5.16
CA MET A 369 10.65 4.18 4.19
C MET A 369 10.06 5.55 4.57
N PHE A 370 8.82 5.58 5.04
CA PHE A 370 8.22 6.82 5.56
C PHE A 370 8.95 7.34 6.80
N GLU A 371 9.27 6.48 7.76
CA GLU A 371 10.01 6.87 8.96
C GLU A 371 11.42 7.37 8.62
N THR A 372 12.07 6.73 7.65
CA THR A 372 13.38 7.14 7.13
C THR A 372 13.36 8.58 6.63
N VAL A 373 12.39 8.92 5.79
CA VAL A 373 12.26 10.28 5.27
C VAL A 373 11.80 11.24 6.35
N TYR A 374 10.87 10.84 7.21
CA TYR A 374 10.39 11.66 8.32
C TYR A 374 11.52 12.08 9.28
N HIS A 375 12.49 11.21 9.55
CA HIS A 375 13.64 11.52 10.40
C HIS A 375 14.85 12.05 9.61
N GLY A 376 14.81 11.96 8.28
CA GLY A 376 15.87 12.44 7.40
C GLY A 376 17.15 11.62 7.53
N VAL A 377 17.02 10.29 7.44
CA VAL A 377 18.11 9.31 7.57
C VAL A 377 18.41 8.70 6.20
N PRO A 378 19.66 8.70 5.71
CA PRO A 378 19.99 7.99 4.47
C PRO A 378 20.11 6.48 4.71
N ILE A 379 19.85 5.67 3.68
CA ILE A 379 19.68 4.22 3.87
C ILE A 379 20.42 3.34 2.86
N VAL A 380 20.75 2.13 3.29
CA VAL A 380 21.03 1.00 2.40
C VAL A 380 19.80 0.11 2.39
N THR A 381 19.25 -0.17 1.21
CA THR A 381 18.12 -1.09 1.07
C THR A 381 18.57 -2.45 0.58
N LEU A 382 18.03 -3.51 1.20
CA LEU A 382 18.19 -4.91 0.82
C LEU A 382 16.80 -5.52 0.53
N PRO A 383 16.21 -5.27 -0.66
CA PRO A 383 14.86 -5.72 -0.98
C PRO A 383 14.72 -7.24 -0.92
N VAL A 384 13.58 -7.69 -0.41
CA VAL A 384 13.31 -9.14 -0.22
C VAL A 384 12.14 -9.58 -1.08
N PHE A 385 10.94 -9.04 -0.86
CA PHE A 385 9.71 -9.52 -1.50
C PHE A 385 8.65 -8.40 -1.55
N CYS A 386 7.50 -8.67 -2.17
CA CYS A 386 6.38 -7.72 -2.28
C CYS A 386 6.84 -6.34 -2.78
N ASP A 387 6.49 -5.28 -2.08
CA ASP A 387 6.71 -3.89 -2.50
C ASP A 387 8.14 -3.37 -2.23
N HIS A 388 9.02 -4.19 -1.65
CA HIS A 388 10.36 -3.74 -1.26
C HIS A 388 11.19 -3.28 -2.46
N ASP A 389 11.08 -3.96 -3.61
CA ASP A 389 11.85 -3.65 -4.81
C ASP A 389 11.44 -2.30 -5.43
N SER A 390 10.13 -2.02 -5.51
CA SER A 390 9.63 -0.73 -6.02
C SER A 390 9.92 0.43 -5.06
N ASN A 391 9.74 0.21 -3.75
CA ASN A 391 10.09 1.20 -2.73
C ASN A 391 11.59 1.54 -2.76
N ALA A 392 12.46 0.54 -2.88
CA ALA A 392 13.90 0.75 -2.97
C ALA A 392 14.31 1.46 -4.27
N ALA A 393 13.72 1.09 -5.41
CA ALA A 393 13.99 1.73 -6.70
C ALA A 393 13.62 3.23 -6.67
N LYS A 394 12.48 3.58 -6.07
CA LYS A 394 12.09 4.98 -5.87
C LYS A 394 13.06 5.71 -4.95
N ALA A 395 13.45 5.11 -3.83
CA ALA A 395 14.36 5.74 -2.88
C ALA A 395 15.76 5.99 -3.47
N GLU A 396 16.24 5.08 -4.32
CA GLU A 396 17.48 5.24 -5.05
C GLU A 396 17.37 6.33 -6.13
N LEU A 397 16.25 6.39 -6.86
CA LEU A 397 15.96 7.46 -7.82
C LEU A 397 15.95 8.84 -7.13
N ASP A 398 15.33 8.93 -5.95
CA ASP A 398 15.32 10.14 -5.14
C ASP A 398 16.68 10.48 -4.52
N GLY A 399 17.64 9.57 -4.62
CA GLY A 399 19.03 9.80 -4.22
C GLY A 399 19.31 9.71 -2.74
N TYR A 400 18.38 9.20 -1.91
CA TYR A 400 18.60 9.01 -0.48
C TYR A 400 18.88 7.56 -0.05
N ALA A 401 18.76 6.61 -0.98
CA ALA A 401 19.06 5.21 -0.76
C ALA A 401 20.14 4.70 -1.71
N LEU A 402 20.84 3.66 -1.26
CA LEU A 402 21.64 2.78 -2.11
C LEU A 402 21.00 1.39 -2.07
N LYS A 403 20.58 0.88 -3.22
CA LYS A 403 20.02 -0.48 -3.32
C LYS A 403 21.16 -1.50 -3.49
N LEU A 404 21.11 -2.57 -2.70
CA LEU A 404 21.95 -3.75 -2.85
C LEU A 404 21.07 -5.00 -3.01
N ASP A 405 21.50 -5.93 -3.86
CA ASP A 405 20.77 -7.16 -4.15
C ASP A 405 21.35 -8.36 -3.38
N PHE A 406 20.48 -9.14 -2.73
CA PHE A 406 20.88 -10.32 -1.96
C PHE A 406 21.61 -11.37 -2.80
N GLU A 407 21.20 -11.58 -4.06
CA GLU A 407 21.79 -12.56 -4.98
C GLU A 407 23.30 -12.33 -5.22
N THR A 408 23.75 -11.07 -5.16
CA THR A 408 25.15 -10.72 -5.43
C THR A 408 25.84 -10.11 -4.22
N LEU A 409 25.23 -10.18 -3.04
CA LEU A 409 25.71 -9.53 -1.83
C LEU A 409 27.00 -10.18 -1.34
N SER A 410 27.99 -9.35 -1.02
CA SER A 410 29.24 -9.76 -0.36
C SER A 410 29.52 -8.84 0.83
N ALA A 411 30.43 -9.26 1.72
CA ALA A 411 30.84 -8.44 2.84
C ALA A 411 31.44 -7.10 2.36
N GLU A 412 32.25 -7.14 1.30
CA GLU A 412 32.88 -5.96 0.70
C GLU A 412 31.84 -5.00 0.13
N LYS A 413 30.83 -5.51 -0.60
CA LYS A 413 29.75 -4.69 -1.15
C LYS A 413 28.93 -4.03 -0.05
N LEU A 414 28.61 -4.75 1.03
CA LEU A 414 27.82 -4.19 2.12
C LEU A 414 28.61 -3.15 2.92
N VAL A 415 29.89 -3.43 3.24
CA VAL A 415 30.79 -2.43 3.88
C VAL A 415 30.92 -1.19 3.01
N TRP A 416 31.13 -1.36 1.71
CA TRP A 416 31.20 -0.25 0.76
C TRP A 416 29.90 0.55 0.75
N GLY A 417 28.75 -0.11 0.68
CA GLY A 417 27.46 0.56 0.62
C GLY A 417 27.15 1.37 1.88
N ILE A 418 27.42 0.79 3.05
CA ILE A 418 27.30 1.48 4.35
C ILE A 418 28.23 2.68 4.40
N LYS A 419 29.52 2.51 4.08
CA LYS A 419 30.49 3.63 4.09
C LYS A 419 30.09 4.73 3.11
N LYS A 420 29.60 4.37 1.93
CA LYS A 420 29.15 5.33 0.91
C LYS A 420 27.97 6.16 1.42
N ILE A 421 26.95 5.53 1.99
CA ILE A 421 25.78 6.22 2.56
C ILE A 421 26.18 7.16 3.72
N ILE A 422 27.16 6.76 4.53
CA ILE A 422 27.64 7.57 5.66
C ILE A 422 28.47 8.78 5.20
N HIS A 423 29.34 8.60 4.19
CA HIS A 423 30.35 9.60 3.84
C HIS A 423 29.99 10.48 2.65
N ASP A 424 29.11 10.05 1.74
CA ASP A 424 28.65 10.89 0.64
C ASP A 424 27.51 11.80 1.12
N PRO A 425 27.73 13.13 1.23
CA PRO A 425 26.72 14.06 1.76
C PRO A 425 25.47 14.15 0.87
N LYS A 426 25.52 13.68 -0.39
CA LYS A 426 24.37 13.63 -1.30
C LYS A 426 23.18 12.95 -0.63
N TYR A 427 23.37 11.76 -0.06
CA TYR A 427 22.26 10.96 0.46
C TYR A 427 21.54 11.66 1.62
N ARG A 428 22.31 12.27 2.52
CA ARG A 428 21.74 13.02 3.64
C ARG A 428 21.09 14.33 3.18
N ARG A 429 21.62 14.99 2.16
CA ARG A 429 20.96 16.17 1.56
C ARG A 429 19.64 15.79 0.91
N GLU A 430 19.60 14.74 0.10
CA GLU A 430 18.40 14.36 -0.62
C GLU A 430 17.29 13.84 0.31
N VAL A 431 17.63 13.07 1.35
CA VAL A 431 16.61 12.67 2.34
C VAL A 431 16.04 13.87 3.09
N LYS A 432 16.86 14.89 3.39
CA LYS A 432 16.38 16.14 4.01
C LYS A 432 15.47 16.90 3.06
N ASN A 433 15.80 16.97 1.77
CA ASN A 433 14.91 17.55 0.76
C ASN A 433 13.55 16.82 0.71
N ARG A 434 13.55 15.49 0.76
CA ARG A 434 12.31 14.69 0.82
C ARG A 434 11.55 14.92 2.14
N GLN A 435 12.27 15.02 3.26
CA GLN A 435 11.71 15.32 4.58
C GLN A 435 10.93 16.63 4.55
N TYR A 436 11.52 17.71 4.00
CA TYR A 436 10.84 19.00 3.89
C TYR A 436 9.53 18.90 3.11
N LEU A 437 9.54 18.21 1.96
CA LEU A 437 8.32 18.04 1.15
C LEU A 437 7.26 17.16 1.80
N LEU A 438 7.68 16.13 2.56
CA LEU A 438 6.75 15.28 3.30
C LEU A 438 6.12 16.03 4.47
N MET A 439 6.87 16.90 5.15
CA MET A 439 6.42 17.63 6.33
C MET A 439 5.62 18.90 5.98
N ASP A 440 5.85 19.47 4.81
CA ASP A 440 5.13 20.65 4.31
C ASP A 440 3.74 20.26 3.78
N GLN A 441 2.82 20.03 4.71
CA GLN A 441 1.43 19.70 4.43
C GLN A 441 0.51 20.60 5.26
N LYS A 442 -0.64 20.96 4.68
CA LYS A 442 -1.67 21.79 5.33
C LYS A 442 -2.16 21.21 6.67
N GLU A 443 -2.21 19.89 6.76
CA GLU A 443 -2.74 19.13 7.90
C GLU A 443 -1.93 17.84 8.04
N THR A 444 -1.90 17.27 9.24
CA THR A 444 -1.20 16.00 9.44
C THR A 444 -1.94 14.85 8.75
N PRO A 445 -1.24 13.77 8.36
CA PRO A 445 -1.89 12.60 7.76
C PRO A 445 -3.00 12.00 8.64
N LEU A 446 -2.82 12.01 9.97
CA LEU A 446 -3.84 11.56 10.91
C LEU A 446 -5.07 12.48 10.93
N GLN A 447 -4.88 13.80 10.94
CA GLN A 447 -5.99 14.76 10.88
C GLN A 447 -6.80 14.60 9.60
N ARG A 448 -6.12 14.39 8.47
CA ARG A 448 -6.76 14.11 7.18
C ARG A 448 -7.56 12.82 7.19
N ALA A 449 -6.97 11.74 7.73
CA ALA A 449 -7.63 10.45 7.85
C ALA A 449 -8.92 10.56 8.67
N VAL A 450 -8.83 11.16 9.86
CA VAL A 450 -9.99 11.41 10.73
C VAL A 450 -11.05 12.25 10.02
N TYR A 451 -10.66 13.35 9.35
CA TYR A 451 -11.60 14.19 8.62
C TYR A 451 -12.40 13.41 7.58
N TRP A 452 -11.73 12.61 6.75
CA TRP A 452 -12.40 11.83 5.70
C TRP A 452 -13.22 10.67 6.27
N THR A 453 -12.77 10.01 7.33
CA THR A 453 -13.56 9.02 8.06
C THR A 453 -14.88 9.63 8.55
N GLU A 454 -14.82 10.77 9.24
CA GLU A 454 -16.04 11.45 9.68
C GLU A 454 -16.86 12.00 8.52
N TYR A 455 -16.22 12.41 7.41
CA TYR A 455 -16.92 12.87 6.22
C TYR A 455 -17.80 11.76 5.63
N VAL A 456 -17.27 10.54 5.53
CA VAL A 456 -18.01 9.37 5.06
C VAL A 456 -19.19 9.07 5.98
N ILE A 457 -18.97 9.13 7.31
CA ILE A 457 -20.04 8.94 8.31
C ILE A 457 -21.15 9.98 8.14
N ARG A 458 -20.79 11.28 8.11
CA ARG A 458 -21.75 12.39 7.95
C ARG A 458 -22.58 12.29 6.67
N HIS A 459 -22.00 11.76 5.60
CA HIS A 459 -22.63 11.65 4.29
C HIS A 459 -23.04 10.22 3.93
N ARG A 460 -23.15 9.32 4.91
CA ARG A 460 -23.68 7.95 4.76
C ARG A 460 -23.07 7.20 3.56
N GLY A 461 -21.75 7.25 3.43
CA GLY A 461 -21.01 6.60 2.33
C GLY A 461 -20.52 7.52 1.21
N ALA A 462 -20.86 8.82 1.25
CA ALA A 462 -20.33 9.86 0.36
C ALA A 462 -20.44 9.51 -1.15
N GLN A 463 -21.61 9.04 -1.59
CA GLN A 463 -21.87 8.58 -2.96
C GLN A 463 -21.53 9.62 -4.05
N HIS A 464 -21.62 10.91 -3.74
CA HIS A 464 -21.27 12.00 -4.67
C HIS A 464 -19.78 12.07 -5.01
N LEU A 465 -18.91 11.36 -4.29
CA LEU A 465 -17.48 11.22 -4.61
C LEU A 465 -17.21 10.03 -5.54
N HIS A 466 -18.20 9.18 -5.78
CA HIS A 466 -18.01 7.94 -6.54
C HIS A 466 -18.00 8.21 -8.03
N SER A 467 -17.00 7.66 -8.72
CA SER A 467 -16.90 7.78 -10.17
C SER A 467 -17.81 6.79 -10.88
N PRO A 468 -18.60 7.21 -11.88
CA PRO A 468 -19.33 6.29 -12.75
C PRO A 468 -18.42 5.29 -13.48
N ALA A 469 -17.13 5.60 -13.63
CA ALA A 469 -16.15 4.74 -14.28
C ALA A 469 -16.06 3.35 -13.64
N ARG A 470 -16.41 3.20 -12.35
CA ARG A 470 -16.42 1.91 -11.65
C ARG A 470 -17.45 0.90 -12.19
N HIS A 471 -18.43 1.37 -12.97
CA HIS A 471 -19.44 0.53 -13.61
C HIS A 471 -19.15 0.28 -15.10
N LEU A 472 -18.08 0.85 -15.66
CA LEU A 472 -17.71 0.66 -17.06
C LEU A 472 -16.86 -0.61 -17.23
N GLY A 473 -17.11 -1.34 -18.31
CA GLY A 473 -16.20 -2.39 -18.77
C GLY A 473 -14.99 -1.80 -19.50
N VAL A 474 -14.00 -2.65 -19.80
CA VAL A 474 -12.75 -2.25 -20.46
C VAL A 474 -13.01 -1.56 -21.81
N ILE A 475 -13.99 -2.04 -22.58
CA ILE A 475 -14.33 -1.49 -23.90
C ILE A 475 -14.80 -0.03 -23.78
N GLN A 476 -15.74 0.24 -22.87
CA GLN A 476 -16.30 1.58 -22.69
C GLN A 476 -15.31 2.51 -22.00
N TYR A 477 -14.57 2.03 -21.00
CA TYR A 477 -13.60 2.85 -20.26
C TYR A 477 -12.51 3.41 -21.19
N TYR A 478 -12.02 2.61 -22.14
CA TYR A 478 -11.03 3.02 -23.13
C TYR A 478 -11.62 3.54 -24.44
N LEU A 479 -12.95 3.72 -24.52
CA LEU A 479 -13.68 4.22 -25.71
C LEU A 479 -13.37 3.41 -26.98
N ILE A 480 -13.14 2.11 -26.85
CA ILE A 480 -12.83 1.22 -27.97
C ILE A 480 -14.05 1.10 -28.90
N ASP A 481 -15.25 1.04 -28.33
CA ASP A 481 -16.52 1.09 -29.04
C ASP A 481 -16.66 2.37 -29.89
N VAL A 482 -16.34 3.53 -29.32
CA VAL A 482 -16.36 4.82 -30.05
C VAL A 482 -15.32 4.83 -31.17
N ALA A 483 -14.11 4.34 -30.91
CA ALA A 483 -13.06 4.24 -31.92
C ALA A 483 -13.50 3.35 -33.11
N VAL A 484 -14.15 2.22 -32.84
CA VAL A 484 -14.71 1.33 -33.87
C VAL A 484 -15.76 2.04 -34.72
N VAL A 485 -16.65 2.83 -34.10
CA VAL A 485 -17.67 3.61 -34.81
C VAL A 485 -17.03 4.67 -35.73
N ILE A 486 -16.04 5.40 -35.22
CA ILE A 486 -15.32 6.43 -36.00
C ILE A 486 -14.60 5.79 -37.18
N LEU A 487 -13.83 4.71 -36.95
CA LEU A 487 -13.07 4.04 -38.02
C LEU A 487 -13.98 3.45 -39.09
N SER A 488 -15.09 2.83 -38.67
CA SER A 488 -16.08 2.26 -39.59
C SER A 488 -16.76 3.35 -40.43
N SER A 489 -17.05 4.51 -39.83
CA SER A 489 -17.60 5.68 -40.54
C SER A 489 -16.62 6.27 -41.56
N LEU A 490 -15.34 6.38 -41.21
CA LEU A 490 -14.28 6.84 -42.12
C LEU A 490 -14.08 5.88 -43.30
N ILE A 491 -14.09 4.57 -43.04
CA ILE A 491 -13.99 3.54 -44.08
C ILE A 491 -15.20 3.64 -45.03
N LEU A 492 -16.42 3.74 -44.50
CA LEU A 492 -17.63 3.90 -45.30
C LEU A 492 -17.57 5.17 -46.16
N PHE A 493 -17.19 6.31 -45.57
CA PHE A 493 -17.02 7.57 -46.30
C PHE A 493 -16.00 7.45 -47.43
N TRP A 494 -14.86 6.80 -47.19
CA TRP A 494 -13.84 6.58 -48.22
C TRP A 494 -14.34 5.70 -49.37
N TYR A 495 -15.11 4.64 -49.08
CA TYR A 495 -15.73 3.82 -50.11
C TYR A 495 -16.76 4.60 -50.92
N LEU A 496 -17.63 5.37 -50.26
CA LEU A 496 -18.60 6.23 -50.93
C LEU A 496 -17.91 7.29 -51.79
N PHE A 497 -16.86 7.94 -51.29
CA PHE A 497 -16.06 8.90 -52.03
C PHE A 497 -15.39 8.27 -53.26
N LYS A 498 -14.81 7.07 -53.12
CA LYS A 498 -14.27 6.33 -54.28
C LYS A 498 -15.36 5.96 -55.29
N TRP A 499 -16.54 5.59 -54.82
CA TRP A 499 -17.66 5.24 -55.67
C TRP A 499 -18.20 6.45 -56.43
N THR A 500 -18.41 7.59 -55.77
CA THR A 500 -18.82 8.84 -56.41
C THR A 500 -17.77 9.36 -57.37
N LEU A 501 -16.47 9.30 -57.01
CA LEU A 501 -15.38 9.68 -57.90
C LEU A 501 -15.33 8.78 -59.14
N LYS A 502 -15.52 7.46 -58.99
CA LYS A 502 -15.62 6.54 -60.14
C LYS A 502 -16.79 6.90 -61.06
N ILE A 503 -17.96 7.23 -60.50
CA ILE A 503 -19.12 7.68 -61.27
C ILE A 503 -18.81 9.00 -61.98
N PHE A 504 -18.24 9.97 -61.27
CA PHE A 504 -17.87 11.27 -61.82
C PHE A 504 -16.89 11.13 -62.98
N VAL A 505 -15.79 10.40 -62.79
CA VAL A 505 -14.80 10.13 -63.84
C VAL A 505 -15.42 9.39 -65.02
N LYS A 506 -16.23 8.35 -64.78
CA LYS A 506 -16.93 7.63 -65.86
C LYS A 506 -17.82 8.57 -66.68
N ASN A 507 -18.57 9.44 -66.02
CA ASN A 507 -19.45 10.39 -66.69
C ASN A 507 -18.64 11.44 -67.45
N PHE A 508 -17.62 12.06 -66.85
CA PHE A 508 -16.80 13.10 -67.48
C PHE A 508 -16.00 12.59 -68.70
N VAL A 509 -15.37 11.40 -68.59
CA VAL A 509 -14.64 10.77 -69.70
C VAL A 509 -15.59 10.35 -70.82
N SER A 510 -16.82 9.92 -70.49
CA SER A 510 -17.82 9.60 -71.51
C SER A 510 -18.30 10.83 -72.29
N THR A 511 -18.40 12.01 -71.65
CA THR A 511 -18.72 13.28 -72.32
C THR A 511 -17.60 13.78 -73.23
N GLU A 512 -16.33 13.70 -72.82
CA GLU A 512 -15.20 14.10 -73.68
C GLU A 512 -15.03 13.22 -74.94
N VAL A 513 -15.34 11.92 -74.85
CA VAL A 513 -15.31 11.00 -76.00
C VAL A 513 -16.47 11.28 -76.98
N ILE A 514 -17.59 11.81 -76.49
CA ILE A 514 -18.72 12.23 -77.33
C ILE A 514 -18.40 13.58 -78.02
N ASP A 515 -17.82 14.55 -77.31
CA ASP A 515 -17.42 15.84 -77.90
C ASP A 515 -16.32 15.69 -78.97
N LYS A 516 -15.33 14.80 -78.77
CA LYS A 516 -14.30 14.53 -79.79
C LYS A 516 -14.83 13.83 -81.04
N LYS A 517 -15.98 13.15 -80.99
CA LYS A 517 -16.60 12.53 -82.18
C LYS A 517 -17.46 13.51 -82.99
N ASN A 518 -17.79 14.68 -82.44
CA ASN A 518 -18.64 15.68 -83.10
C ASN A 518 -17.86 16.83 -83.79
N ILE A 519 -16.53 16.82 -83.78
CA ILE A 519 -15.72 17.73 -84.59
C ILE A 519 -15.57 17.14 -86.01
N LYS A 520 -16.60 17.32 -86.83
CA LYS A 520 -16.45 17.44 -88.29
C LYS A 520 -16.45 18.94 -88.60
N ILE A 521 -15.36 19.44 -89.15
CA ILE A 521 -15.31 20.71 -89.86
C ILE A 521 -14.59 20.43 -91.18
N ASP A 522 -15.20 20.96 -92.25
CA ASP A 522 -15.09 20.65 -93.67
C ASP A 522 -13.69 20.73 -94.31
#